data_AF-A0A3D2W3L3-F1
#
_entry.id   AF-A0A3D2W3L3-F1
#
_cell.length_a   1.000
_cell.length_b   1.000
_cell.length_c   1.000
_cell.angle_alpha   90.00
_cell.angle_beta   90.00
_cell.angle_gamma   90.00
#
_symmetry.space_group_name_H-M   'P 1'
#
loop_
_entity.id
_entity.type
_entity.pdbx_description
1 polymer ?
#
loop_
_entity_poly.entity_id
_entity_poly.type
_entity_poly.pdbx_seq_one_letter_code
_entity_poly.pdbx_strand_id
1 'polypeptide(L)'
;MNSINPGNTTTGLTETFYKVQAKSGDPEEGRKQIERVTLESWNGRAARPEEMGWPMVVLGSKICSYVSGQNLYIDYGVSSTWKLAALQGDAEGGSGHFING
;
A
#
# COMPACT_ATOMS: atom_id res chain seq x y z
N MET A 1 -21.10 3.52 -7.69
CA MET A 1 -20.44 2.76 -6.60
C MET A 1 -18.94 2.89 -6.81
N ASN A 2 -18.17 3.15 -5.76
CA ASN A 2 -16.71 3.30 -5.80
C ASN A 2 -16.06 2.32 -4.82
N SER A 3 -14.77 2.05 -4.99
CA SER A 3 -13.96 1.28 -4.04
C SER A 3 -12.73 2.08 -3.60
N ILE A 4 -12.19 1.73 -2.44
CA ILE A 4 -10.86 2.17 -2.02
C ILE A 4 -9.91 0.96 -2.02
N ASN A 5 -8.67 1.20 -2.43
CA ASN A 5 -7.57 0.24 -2.37
C ASN A 5 -6.57 0.79 -1.35
N PRO A 6 -6.69 0.41 -0.08
CA PRO A 6 -5.80 0.89 0.98
C PRO A 6 -4.42 0.26 0.82
N GLY A 7 -3.37 1.05 1.10
CA GLY A 7 -2.02 0.54 1.29
C GLY A 7 -1.78 0.01 2.70
N ASN A 8 -0.51 -0.05 3.10
CA ASN A 8 -0.13 -0.51 4.43
C ASN A 8 -0.82 0.32 5.52
N THR A 9 -1.68 -0.33 6.30
CA THR A 9 -2.54 0.29 7.30
C THR A 9 -2.43 -0.47 8.61
N THR A 10 -2.22 0.24 9.70
CA THR A 10 -2.20 -0.35 11.05
C THR A 10 -3.62 -0.72 11.46
N THR A 11 -3.88 -1.99 11.73
CA THR A 11 -5.19 -2.55 12.11
C THR A 11 -5.01 -3.59 13.23
N GLY A 12 -6.12 -4.15 13.74
CA GLY A 12 -6.07 -5.28 14.66
C GLY A 12 -5.43 -6.55 14.08
N LEU A 13 -5.23 -6.62 12.76
CA LEU A 13 -4.57 -7.75 12.09
C LEU A 13 -3.08 -7.53 11.83
N THR A 14 -2.53 -6.35 12.13
CA THR A 14 -1.16 -5.95 11.75
C THR A 14 -0.11 -6.92 12.26
N GLU A 15 -0.15 -7.30 13.54
CA GLU A 15 0.85 -8.22 14.09
C GLU A 15 0.78 -9.60 13.43
N THR A 16 -0.43 -10.14 13.24
CA THR A 16 -0.63 -11.41 12.54
C THR A 16 -0.10 -11.34 11.10
N PHE A 17 -0.39 -10.25 10.40
CA PHE A 17 0.09 -10.04 9.03
C PHE A 17 1.62 -9.97 8.95
N TYR A 18 2.27 -9.34 9.94
CA TYR A 18 3.73 -9.30 10.01
C TYR A 18 4.33 -10.67 10.32
N LYS A 19 3.75 -11.41 11.27
CA LYS A 19 4.21 -12.78 11.60
C LYS A 19 4.19 -13.72 10.40
N VAL A 20 3.13 -13.69 9.58
CA VAL A 20 3.02 -14.59 8.42
C VAL A 20 3.98 -14.21 7.29
N GLN A 21 4.43 -12.96 7.24
CA GLN A 21 5.39 -12.50 6.25
C GLN A 21 6.85 -12.80 6.65
N ALA A 22 7.12 -12.88 7.95
CA ALA A 22 8.45 -13.19 8.48
C ALA A 22 8.81 -14.66 8.29
N LYS A 23 10.05 -14.96 7.85
CA LYS A 23 10.52 -16.35 7.75
C LYS A 23 10.74 -16.97 9.14
N SER A 24 11.15 -16.15 10.11
CA SER A 24 11.36 -16.58 11.49
C SER A 24 10.09 -16.62 12.33
N GLY A 25 8.99 -16.03 11.85
CA GLY A 25 7.80 -15.73 12.66
C GLY A 25 7.94 -14.51 13.57
N ASP A 26 9.06 -13.78 13.53
CA ASP A 26 9.25 -12.51 14.24
C ASP A 26 8.46 -11.37 13.55
N PRO A 27 7.47 -10.74 14.20
CA PRO A 27 6.73 -9.62 13.64
C PRO A 27 7.62 -8.45 13.18
N GLU A 28 8.76 -8.20 13.83
CA GLU A 28 9.62 -7.08 13.46
C GLU A 28 10.35 -7.32 12.13
N GLU A 29 10.74 -8.57 11.86
CA GLU A 29 11.26 -8.97 10.56
C GLU A 29 10.21 -8.76 9.46
N GLY A 30 8.98 -9.24 9.71
CA GLY A 30 7.87 -9.11 8.76
C GLY A 30 7.48 -7.66 8.50
N ARG A 31 7.45 -6.82 9.54
CA ARG A 31 7.21 -5.38 9.43
C ARG A 31 8.22 -4.74 8.48
N LYS A 32 9.52 -4.96 8.69
CA LYS A 32 10.59 -4.42 7.83
C LYS A 32 10.42 -4.84 6.37
N GLN A 33 10.06 -6.10 6.12
CA GLN A 33 9.83 -6.59 4.76
C GLN A 33 8.63 -5.89 4.09
N ILE A 34 7.52 -5.74 4.81
CA ILE A 34 6.31 -5.10 4.28
C ILE A 34 6.54 -3.62 4.03
N GLU A 35 7.10 -2.91 5.00
CA GLU A 35 7.37 -1.48 4.87
C GLU A 35 8.38 -1.20 3.74
N ARG A 36 9.39 -2.05 3.57
CA ARG A 36 10.32 -1.97 2.45
C ARG A 36 9.61 -1.99 1.10
N VAL A 37 8.66 -2.90 0.93
CA VAL A 37 7.95 -3.06 -0.35
C VAL A 37 6.84 -2.02 -0.54
N THR A 38 6.23 -1.53 0.55
CA THR A 38 5.00 -0.73 0.49
C THR A 38 5.18 0.76 0.76
N LEU A 39 6.28 1.18 1.39
CA LEU A 39 6.45 2.56 1.88
C LEU A 39 7.76 3.23 1.44
N GLU A 40 8.84 2.48 1.20
CA GLU A 40 10.17 3.07 0.92
C GLU A 40 10.19 4.00 -0.29
N SER A 41 9.48 3.66 -1.37
CA SER A 41 9.52 4.41 -2.63
C SER A 41 9.13 5.89 -2.50
N TRP A 42 8.37 6.23 -1.45
CA TRP A 42 7.88 7.60 -1.20
C TRP A 42 8.22 8.10 0.20
N ASN A 43 9.15 7.43 0.91
CA ASN A 43 9.43 7.69 2.32
C ASN A 43 8.13 7.74 3.16
N GLY A 44 7.24 6.79 2.90
CA GLY A 44 5.90 6.76 3.45
C GLY A 44 5.85 6.25 4.89
N ARG A 45 4.65 6.24 5.45
CA ARG A 45 4.34 5.60 6.73
C ARG A 45 3.10 4.75 6.63
N ALA A 46 2.98 3.78 7.53
CA ALA A 46 1.72 3.07 7.70
C ALA A 46 0.61 4.08 8.04
N ALA A 47 -0.54 3.92 7.38
CA ALA A 47 -1.71 4.71 7.66
C ALA A 47 -2.41 4.22 8.92
N ARG A 48 -3.12 5.12 9.60
CA ARG A 48 -4.10 4.76 10.64
C ARG A 48 -5.44 4.40 9.98
N PRO A 49 -6.29 3.59 10.63
CA PRO A 49 -7.62 3.24 10.08
C PRO A 49 -8.47 4.45 9.71
N GLU A 50 -8.40 5.54 10.49
CA GLU A 50 -9.17 6.77 10.24
C GLU A 50 -8.77 7.43 8.92
N GLU A 51 -7.50 7.31 8.53
CA GLU A 51 -6.98 7.90 7.29
C GLU A 51 -7.48 7.15 6.05
N MET A 52 -7.90 5.89 6.20
CA MET A 52 -8.64 5.14 5.19
C MET A 52 -10.13 5.48 5.20
N GLY A 53 -10.65 5.89 6.36
CA GLY A 53 -12.04 6.35 6.54
C GLY A 53 -12.34 7.68 5.86
N TRP A 54 -11.43 8.66 5.94
CA TRP A 54 -11.69 10.02 5.41
C TRP A 54 -11.98 10.05 3.90
N PRO A 55 -11.23 9.35 3.03
CA PRO A 55 -11.57 9.29 1.61
C PRO A 55 -12.94 8.67 1.35
N MET A 56 -13.38 7.69 2.16
CA MET A 56 -14.72 7.11 2.02
C MET A 56 -15.82 8.12 2.33
N VAL A 57 -15.63 8.97 3.35
CA VAL A 57 -16.57 10.05 3.68
C VAL A 57 -16.69 11.03 2.51
N VAL A 58 -15.56 11.42 1.93
CA VAL A 58 -15.55 12.33 0.77
C VAL A 58 -16.23 11.69 -0.44
N LEU A 59 -15.89 10.44 -0.78
CA LEU A 59 -16.48 9.70 -1.90
C LEU A 59 -17.99 9.45 -1.72
N GLY A 60 -18.45 9.30 -0.47
CA GLY A 60 -19.88 9.16 -0.13
C GLY A 60 -20.65 10.48 -0.10
N SER A 61 -19.96 11.62 -0.16
CA SER A 61 -20.58 12.94 -0.09
C SER A 61 -21.14 13.42 -1.44
N LYS A 62 -21.96 14.48 -1.41
CA LYS A 62 -22.47 15.13 -2.62
C LYS A 62 -21.38 15.80 -3.47
N ILE A 63 -20.21 16.07 -2.89
CA ILE A 63 -19.05 16.65 -3.61
C ILE A 63 -18.61 15.69 -4.74
N CYS A 64 -18.68 14.38 -4.49
CA CYS A 64 -18.32 13.35 -5.43
C CYS A 64 -19.54 12.80 -6.22
N SER A 65 -20.62 13.59 -6.37
CA SER A 65 -21.86 13.14 -7.03
C SER A 65 -21.69 12.66 -8.48
N TYR A 66 -20.64 13.11 -9.18
CA TYR A 66 -20.32 12.67 -10.54
C TYR A 66 -19.19 11.61 -10.59
N VAL A 67 -18.66 11.19 -9.45
CA VAL A 67 -17.58 10.18 -9.36
C VAL A 67 -18.21 8.81 -9.08
N SER A 68 -18.20 7.93 -10.07
CA SER A 68 -18.71 6.57 -9.95
C SER A 68 -17.85 5.59 -10.75
N GLY A 69 -17.83 4.32 -10.32
CA GLY A 69 -17.10 3.23 -10.98
C GLY A 69 -15.59 3.29 -10.78
N GLN A 70 -15.10 4.07 -9.82
CA GLN A 70 -13.67 4.28 -9.61
C GLN A 70 -13.09 3.36 -8.52
N ASN A 71 -11.84 2.96 -8.74
CA ASN A 71 -10.98 2.30 -7.77
C ASN A 71 -9.94 3.32 -7.29
N LEU A 72 -10.15 3.88 -6.09
CA LEU A 72 -9.26 4.91 -5.57
C LEU A 72 -8.14 4.28 -4.75
N TYR A 73 -6.89 4.49 -5.14
CA TYR A 73 -5.72 4.00 -4.41
C TYR A 73 -5.34 4.99 -3.30
N ILE A 74 -5.38 4.52 -2.06
CA ILE A 74 -5.00 5.26 -0.86
C ILE A 74 -3.84 4.51 -0.22
N ASP A 75 -2.67 4.57 -0.86
CA ASP A 75 -1.60 3.60 -0.60
C ASP A 75 -0.19 4.21 -0.55
N TYR A 76 -0.11 5.52 -0.30
CA TYR A 76 1.17 6.24 -0.28
C TYR A 76 1.96 6.14 -1.59
N GLY A 77 1.30 5.83 -2.72
CA GLY A 77 1.90 5.85 -4.05
C GLY A 77 2.56 4.53 -4.47
N VAL A 78 2.50 3.46 -3.67
CA VAL A 78 3.10 2.17 -4.03
C VAL A 78 2.58 1.62 -5.36
N SER A 79 1.25 1.66 -5.59
CA SER A 79 0.68 1.20 -6.85
C SER A 79 1.13 2.05 -8.04
N SER A 80 1.38 3.34 -7.84
CA SER A 80 1.91 4.22 -8.88
C SER A 80 3.34 3.86 -9.23
N THR A 81 4.18 3.53 -8.24
CA THR A 81 5.55 3.06 -8.46
C THR A 81 5.56 1.78 -9.31
N TRP A 82 4.72 0.80 -8.97
CA TRP A 82 4.65 -0.46 -9.71
C TRP A 82 4.11 -0.28 -11.12
N LYS A 83 3.09 0.57 -11.31
CA LYS A 83 2.58 0.90 -12.64
C LYS A 83 3.64 1.60 -13.50
N LEU A 84 4.41 2.52 -12.91
CA LEU A 84 5.49 3.20 -13.62
C LEU A 84 6.57 2.22 -14.06
N ALA A 85 7.04 1.36 -13.15
CA ALA A 85 8.02 0.32 -13.48
C ALA A 85 7.51 -0.60 -14.60
N ALA A 86 6.24 -1.00 -14.54
CA ALA A 86 5.63 -1.82 -15.59
C ALA A 86 5.59 -1.13 -16.95
N LEU A 87 5.29 0.19 -16.98
CA LEU A 87 5.30 0.99 -18.21
C LEU A 87 6.72 1.18 -18.78
N GLN A 88 7.74 1.18 -17.92
CA GLN A 88 9.14 1.33 -18.31
C GLN A 88 9.76 0.03 -18.85
N GLY A 89 9.03 -1.09 -18.81
CA GLY A 89 9.51 -2.39 -19.28
C GLY A 89 10.22 -3.22 -18.20
N ASP A 90 10.21 -2.78 -16.95
CA ASP A 90 10.82 -3.51 -15.82
C ASP A 90 9.89 -4.62 -15.28
N ALA A 91 8.84 -4.98 -16.02
CA ALA A 91 7.77 -5.88 -15.58
C ALA A 91 8.17 -7.37 -15.54
N GLU A 92 9.37 -7.76 -15.95
CA GLU A 92 9.80 -9.16 -15.93
C GLU A 92 11.10 -9.37 -15.14
N GLY A 93 10.95 -9.90 -13.91
CA GLY A 93 11.96 -10.70 -13.21
C GLY A 93 12.85 -9.96 -12.22
N GLY A 94 12.73 -10.29 -10.93
CA GLY A 94 13.77 -9.90 -9.97
C GLY A 94 13.46 -10.07 -8.50
N SER A 95 13.38 -11.31 -8.01
CA SER A 95 13.96 -11.54 -6.68
C SER A 95 15.45 -11.20 -6.75
N GLY A 96 15.82 -10.00 -6.27
CA GLY A 96 17.18 -9.64 -5.89
C GLY A 96 17.99 -8.87 -6.94
N HIS A 97 17.79 -7.55 -7.04
CA HIS A 97 18.89 -6.60 -7.28
C HIS A 97 18.47 -5.16 -6.94
N PHE A 98 18.13 -4.90 -5.67
CA PHE A 98 18.17 -3.54 -5.12
C PHE A 98 19.17 -3.58 -3.96
N ILE A 99 20.46 -3.40 -4.26
CA ILE A 99 21.39 -2.37 -3.73
C ILE A 99 22.72 -2.56 -4.49
N ASN A 100 23.16 -1.55 -5.24
CA ASN A 100 24.57 -1.35 -5.55
C ASN A 100 24.85 0.09 -5.11
N GLY A 101 25.54 0.24 -3.99
CA GLY A 101 25.71 1.48 -3.23
C GLY A 101 25.68 1.24 -1.73
#